data_AF-A0A936SF20-F1
#
_entry.id   AF-A0A936SF20-F1
#
_cell.length_a   1.000
_cell.length_b   1.000
_cell.length_c   1.000
_cell.angle_alpha   90.00
_cell.angle_beta   90.00
_cell.angle_gamma   90.00
#
_symmetry.space_group_name_H-M   'P 1'
#
loop_
_entity.id
_entity.type
_entity.pdbx_description
1 polymer ?
#
loop_
_entity_poly.entity_id
_entity_poly.type
_entity_poly.pdbx_seq_one_letter_code
_entity_poly.pdbx_strand_id
1 'polypeptide(L)'
;MPEQSFISPTENATDPTKPTSSTTGNNTLSSGSGGKEHSQRHREVPYWVVALIAIISASIGAIGTYASAYRGYDLGKDIGRQEKGAELQPTIEALKNRRLPIAVDSTKEWQSTGLFVKKGENVVIRVVGGKWTSWRQQLPVELRASFPKDMDNTEIWINRARENDGSGGDLLCEQVTGAPEKCPISKYKESALVARIGDAKYGVGASCAFLSASDGVLQLRINDLLVGDNFGNLSVEVSIDPSVTNINSQHCGEPVE
;
A
#
# COMPACT_ATOMS: atom_id res chain seq x y z
N MET A 1 -49.55 3.87 -23.47
CA MET A 1 -49.13 4.59 -24.69
C MET A 1 -47.96 5.52 -24.33
N PRO A 2 -46.79 5.41 -24.98
CA PRO A 2 -46.14 4.23 -25.56
C PRO A 2 -44.93 3.79 -24.67
N GLU A 3 -44.72 2.52 -24.37
CA GLU A 3 -44.04 1.50 -25.20
C GLU A 3 -42.74 2.01 -25.83
N GLN A 4 -41.60 1.62 -25.23
CA GLN A 4 -40.33 1.59 -25.94
C GLN A 4 -39.89 0.14 -26.10
N SER A 5 -39.93 -0.29 -27.35
CA SER A 5 -39.59 -1.59 -27.87
C SER A 5 -38.08 -1.75 -28.10
N PHE A 6 -37.64 -2.99 -27.89
CA PHE A 6 -36.40 -3.63 -28.32
C PHE A 6 -35.76 -3.12 -29.62
N ILE A 7 -34.42 -3.01 -29.61
CA ILE A 7 -33.58 -3.41 -30.75
C ILE A 7 -32.35 -4.16 -30.19
N SER A 8 -32.30 -5.47 -30.46
CA SER A 8 -31.09 -6.29 -30.35
C SER A 8 -30.22 -6.11 -31.60
N PRO A 9 -28.89 -6.00 -31.49
CA PRO A 9 -28.01 -6.21 -32.63
C PRO A 9 -27.74 -7.70 -32.80
N THR A 10 -28.24 -8.24 -33.91
CA THR A 10 -27.86 -9.52 -34.50
C THR A 10 -26.41 -9.51 -34.98
N GLU A 11 -25.85 -10.72 -34.97
CA GLU A 11 -24.55 -11.21 -35.40
C GLU A 11 -24.02 -10.63 -36.72
N ASN A 12 -22.69 -10.54 -36.82
CA ASN A 12 -22.00 -10.93 -38.05
C ASN A 12 -20.67 -11.58 -37.69
N ALA A 13 -20.65 -12.91 -37.80
CA ALA A 13 -19.48 -13.73 -37.84
C ALA A 13 -18.78 -13.55 -39.20
N THR A 14 -17.50 -13.21 -39.19
CA THR A 14 -16.65 -13.23 -40.39
C THR A 14 -15.74 -14.45 -40.36
N ASP A 15 -15.93 -15.28 -41.37
CA ASP A 15 -15.20 -16.49 -41.77
C ASP A 15 -13.70 -16.23 -42.06
N PRO A 16 -12.76 -17.02 -41.50
CA PRO A 16 -11.35 -16.92 -41.80
C PRO A 16 -10.92 -17.96 -42.85
N THR A 17 -11.03 -17.64 -44.13
CA THR A 17 -10.47 -18.50 -45.20
C THR A 17 -9.90 -17.69 -46.39
N LYS A 18 -8.63 -17.26 -46.31
CA LYS A 18 -7.70 -17.30 -47.47
C LYS A 18 -6.24 -16.99 -47.12
N PRO A 19 -5.27 -17.79 -47.62
CA PRO A 19 -3.84 -17.46 -47.57
C PRO A 19 -3.40 -16.71 -48.83
N THR A 20 -2.59 -15.67 -48.67
CA THR A 20 -1.86 -15.02 -49.78
C THR A 20 -0.36 -14.96 -49.49
N SER A 21 0.34 -15.93 -50.10
CA SER A 21 1.59 -15.81 -50.85
C SER A 21 2.48 -14.57 -50.68
N SER A 22 3.71 -14.86 -50.19
CA SER A 22 5.02 -14.52 -50.79
C SER A 22 5.22 -13.15 -51.44
N THR A 23 6.09 -12.34 -50.83
CA THR A 23 6.99 -11.45 -51.59
C THR A 23 8.42 -11.65 -51.11
N THR A 24 9.21 -12.25 -52.00
CA THR A 24 10.67 -12.35 -51.97
C THR A 24 11.27 -10.96 -52.20
N GLY A 25 12.22 -10.56 -51.37
CA GLY A 25 12.97 -9.31 -51.52
C GLY A 25 14.38 -9.47 -50.99
N ASN A 26 15.24 -10.10 -51.79
CA ASN A 26 16.69 -9.99 -51.64
C ASN A 26 17.10 -8.57 -52.08
N ASN A 27 17.91 -7.87 -51.28
CA ASN A 27 19.05 -7.15 -51.84
C ASN A 27 20.16 -6.90 -50.82
N THR A 28 21.36 -7.03 -51.38
CA THR A 28 22.67 -7.23 -50.81
C THR A 28 23.38 -5.90 -50.47
N LEU A 29 24.49 -6.02 -49.73
CA LEU A 29 25.68 -5.15 -49.69
C LEU A 29 25.63 -3.85 -48.86
N SER A 30 26.41 -3.81 -47.78
CA SER A 30 27.68 -3.05 -47.77
C SER A 30 28.44 -3.27 -46.46
N SER A 31 29.64 -3.83 -46.57
CA SER A 31 30.65 -3.92 -45.53
C SER A 31 31.40 -2.59 -45.40
N GLY A 32 31.19 -1.88 -44.29
CA GLY A 32 31.93 -0.68 -43.93
C GLY A 32 32.83 -0.94 -42.73
N SER A 33 34.12 -1.18 -42.99
CA SER A 33 35.20 -1.14 -42.00
C SER A 33 35.52 0.32 -41.67
N GLY A 34 35.26 0.74 -40.42
CA GLY A 34 35.57 2.08 -39.92
C GLY A 34 36.21 2.01 -38.53
N GLY A 35 37.36 2.65 -38.39
CA GLY A 35 38.34 2.43 -37.33
C GLY A 35 37.93 2.83 -35.92
N LYS A 36 38.62 2.22 -34.95
CA LYS A 36 38.57 2.55 -33.53
C LYS A 36 39.38 3.82 -33.28
N GLU A 37 38.70 4.93 -33.04
CA GLU A 37 39.29 6.13 -32.45
C GLU A 37 38.97 6.13 -30.94
N HIS A 38 40.00 5.90 -30.12
CA HIS A 38 39.92 6.00 -28.67
C HIS A 38 39.96 7.48 -28.26
N SER A 39 38.79 8.12 -28.20
CA SER A 39 38.62 9.42 -27.57
C SER A 39 38.40 9.25 -26.07
N GLN A 40 39.47 9.46 -25.27
CA GLN A 40 39.36 9.62 -23.82
C GLN A 40 38.64 10.93 -23.53
N ARG A 41 37.31 10.88 -23.37
CA ARG A 41 36.55 11.97 -22.75
C ARG A 41 36.55 11.77 -21.25
N HIS A 42 37.19 12.68 -20.54
CA HIS A 42 36.97 12.87 -19.10
C HIS A 42 35.47 13.14 -18.89
N ARG A 43 34.78 12.22 -18.23
CA ARG A 43 33.39 12.41 -17.83
C ARG A 43 33.36 13.37 -16.66
N GLU A 44 32.99 14.62 -16.91
CA GLU A 44 32.56 15.51 -15.85
C GLU A 44 31.29 14.92 -15.23
N VAL A 45 31.35 14.66 -13.92
CA VAL A 45 30.21 14.17 -13.16
C VAL A 45 29.21 15.33 -13.07
N PRO A 46 27.97 15.17 -13.56
CA PRO A 46 26.99 16.25 -13.51
C PRO A 46 26.75 16.68 -12.06
N TYR A 47 26.68 18.00 -11.82
CA TYR A 47 26.49 18.58 -10.49
C TYR A 47 25.29 18.01 -9.72
N TRP A 48 24.25 17.53 -10.43
CA TRP A 48 23.08 16.90 -9.83
C TRP A 48 23.36 15.50 -9.23
N VAL A 49 24.36 14.76 -9.76
CA VAL A 49 24.78 13.46 -9.20
C VAL A 49 25.52 13.66 -7.88
N VAL A 50 26.32 14.72 -7.75
CA VAL A 50 27.00 15.08 -6.50
C VAL A 50 25.98 15.53 -5.43
N ALA A 51 24.95 16.28 -5.83
CA ALA A 51 23.87 16.69 -4.93
C ALA A 51 23.03 15.49 -4.42
N LEU A 52 22.80 14.46 -5.25
CA LEU A 52 22.07 13.26 -4.86
C LEU A 52 22.83 12.41 -3.82
N ILE A 53 24.17 12.30 -3.95
CA ILE A 53 25.03 11.57 -3.00
C ILE A 53 25.03 12.27 -1.62
N ALA A 54 25.01 13.61 -1.59
CA ALA A 54 24.94 14.36 -0.33
C ALA A 54 23.60 14.16 0.41
N ILE A 55 22.48 14.05 -0.31
CA ILE A 55 21.13 13.85 0.27
C ILE A 55 20.96 12.42 0.83
N ILE A 56 21.51 11.41 0.15
CA ILE A 56 21.49 10.02 0.64
C ILE A 56 22.37 9.89 1.91
N SER A 57 23.49 10.60 1.97
CA SER A 57 24.39 10.59 3.14
C SER A 57 23.76 11.22 4.39
N ALA A 58 22.93 12.27 4.23
CA ALA A 58 22.19 12.88 5.33
C ALA A 58 21.04 11.98 5.85
N SER A 59 20.53 11.07 5.02
CA SER A 59 19.42 10.18 5.36
C SER A 59 19.87 8.93 6.14
N ILE A 60 21.09 8.44 5.89
CA ILE A 60 21.67 7.31 6.64
C ILE A 60 22.10 7.73 8.06
N GLY A 61 22.48 9.00 8.25
CA GLY A 61 22.78 9.55 9.59
C GLY A 61 21.56 9.63 10.53
N ALA A 62 20.34 9.69 10.00
CA ALA A 62 19.11 9.77 10.79
C ALA A 62 18.49 8.40 11.14
N ILE A 63 18.87 7.33 10.43
CA ILE A 63 18.40 5.96 10.72
C ILE A 63 19.33 5.27 11.75
N GLY A 64 20.59 5.70 11.84
CA GLY A 64 21.56 5.19 12.83
C GLY A 64 21.26 5.54 14.29
N THR A 65 20.37 6.50 14.57
CA THR A 65 20.05 6.93 15.95
C THR A 65 18.80 6.27 16.54
N TYR A 66 17.94 5.62 15.75
CA TYR A 66 16.76 4.91 16.28
C TYR A 66 17.01 3.43 16.58
N ALA A 67 18.03 2.80 15.96
CA ALA A 67 18.31 1.38 16.14
C ALA A 67 19.21 1.04 17.36
N SER A 68 19.75 2.04 18.05
CA SER A 68 20.64 1.84 19.22
C SER A 68 19.92 1.82 20.58
N ALA A 69 18.59 1.98 20.62
CA ALA A 69 17.81 1.99 21.87
C ALA A 69 17.30 0.61 22.33
N TYR A 70 17.55 -0.48 21.57
CA TYR A 70 16.97 -1.80 21.87
C TYR A 70 17.96 -2.98 21.90
N ARG A 71 19.27 -2.73 21.90
CA ARG A 71 20.28 -3.77 22.14
C ARG A 71 20.99 -3.53 23.46
N GLY A 72 20.54 -4.24 24.50
CA GLY A 72 21.28 -4.36 25.76
C GLY A 72 20.42 -4.19 27.00
N TYR A 73 19.37 -5.00 27.17
CA TYR A 73 18.89 -5.30 28.52
C TYR A 73 19.59 -6.58 28.98
N ASP A 74 20.78 -6.40 29.56
CA ASP A 74 21.36 -7.39 30.46
C ASP A 74 20.64 -7.24 31.81
N LEU A 75 19.80 -8.22 32.13
CA LEU A 75 18.90 -8.24 33.29
C LEU A 75 19.61 -8.73 34.56
N GLY A 76 20.88 -8.36 34.72
CA GLY A 76 21.74 -8.84 35.80
C GLY A 76 22.60 -7.75 36.38
N LYS A 77 22.31 -7.40 37.65
CA LYS A 77 23.15 -6.57 38.54
C LYS A 77 23.45 -5.16 38.05
N ASP A 78 22.71 -4.19 38.58
CA ASP A 78 23.36 -3.20 39.44
C ASP A 78 22.30 -2.38 40.20
N ILE A 79 22.20 -2.71 41.48
CA ILE A 79 21.52 -1.89 42.48
C ILE A 79 22.51 -0.79 42.86
N GLY A 80 22.22 0.46 42.51
CA GLY A 80 22.80 1.59 43.23
C GLY A 80 23.22 2.81 42.42
N ARG A 81 22.30 3.47 41.70
CA ARG A 81 22.33 4.94 41.57
C ARG A 81 20.98 5.48 41.11
N GLN A 82 20.21 6.01 42.05
CA GLN A 82 19.04 6.82 41.73
C GLN A 82 19.50 8.19 41.23
N GLU A 83 19.51 8.37 39.91
CA GLU A 83 19.31 9.71 39.35
C GLU A 83 17.81 9.85 39.03
N LYS A 84 17.17 10.79 39.73
CA LYS A 84 15.79 11.22 39.54
C LYS A 84 15.65 11.93 38.18
N GLY A 85 15.61 11.17 37.10
CA GLY A 85 15.03 11.60 35.84
C GLY A 85 13.64 11.01 35.73
N ALA A 86 12.60 11.74 36.16
CA ALA A 86 11.22 11.35 35.89
C ALA A 86 10.95 11.59 34.40
N GLU A 87 11.37 10.64 33.56
CA GLU A 87 10.98 10.58 32.17
C GLU A 87 9.47 10.31 32.16
N LEU A 88 8.70 11.38 31.97
CA LEU A 88 7.25 11.34 31.82
C LEU A 88 6.92 10.57 30.54
N GLN A 89 6.85 9.24 30.64
CA GLN A 89 6.16 8.47 29.63
C GLN A 89 4.71 8.98 29.58
N PRO A 90 4.25 9.51 28.44
CA PRO A 90 2.87 9.95 28.33
C PRO A 90 1.97 8.76 28.66
N THR A 91 1.03 8.95 29.59
CA THR A 91 0.07 7.90 29.94
C THR A 91 -0.74 7.54 28.70
N ILE A 92 -1.21 6.29 28.61
CA ILE A 92 -2.05 5.81 27.51
C ILE A 92 -3.28 6.73 27.34
N GLU A 93 -3.88 7.18 28.45
CA GLU A 93 -4.96 8.16 28.47
C GLU A 93 -4.59 9.49 27.78
N ALA A 94 -3.36 9.99 27.94
CA ALA A 94 -2.91 11.23 27.31
C ALA A 94 -2.72 11.07 25.78
N LEU A 95 -2.55 9.84 25.29
CA LEU A 95 -2.42 9.54 23.87
C LEU A 95 -3.77 9.36 23.17
N LYS A 96 -4.82 8.92 23.88
CA LYS A 96 -6.15 8.68 23.28
C LYS A 96 -6.74 9.92 22.61
N ASN A 97 -6.55 11.09 23.21
CA ASN A 97 -7.04 12.37 22.67
C ASN A 97 -6.12 12.99 21.61
N ARG A 98 -4.99 12.36 21.27
CA ARG A 98 -4.10 12.85 20.21
C ARG A 98 -4.42 12.15 18.90
N ARG A 99 -4.24 12.89 17.80
CA ARG A 99 -4.21 12.30 16.47
C ARG A 99 -2.84 11.67 16.27
N LEU A 100 -2.81 10.36 16.19
CA LEU A 100 -1.57 9.60 16.04
C LEU A 100 -1.39 9.22 14.57
N PRO A 101 -0.29 9.63 13.91
CA PRO A 101 0.01 9.18 12.57
C PRO A 101 0.47 7.72 12.60
N ILE A 102 -0.19 6.87 11.85
CA ILE A 102 0.06 5.44 11.71
C ILE A 102 0.30 5.15 10.24
N ALA A 103 1.45 4.55 9.93
CA ALA A 103 1.70 4.01 8.61
C ALA A 103 1.03 2.64 8.49
N VAL A 104 0.23 2.46 7.45
CA VAL A 104 -0.39 1.17 7.08
C VAL A 104 0.29 0.67 5.82
N ASP A 105 1.05 -0.41 5.96
CA ASP A 105 1.71 -1.10 4.86
C ASP A 105 0.71 -1.99 4.13
N SER A 106 0.48 -1.73 2.84
CA SER A 106 -0.51 -2.48 2.05
C SER A 106 -0.12 -3.94 1.81
N THR A 107 1.15 -4.28 2.02
CA THR A 107 1.67 -5.64 1.83
C THR A 107 1.50 -6.55 3.05
N LYS A 108 1.00 -6.00 4.14
CA LYS A 108 0.87 -6.69 5.42
C LYS A 108 -0.58 -7.01 5.74
N GLU A 109 -0.70 -8.11 6.46
CA GLU A 109 -1.87 -8.49 7.22
C GLU A 109 -2.22 -7.44 8.31
N TRP A 110 -3.12 -7.78 9.23
CA TRP A 110 -3.52 -6.90 10.32
C TRP A 110 -2.34 -6.33 11.13
N GLN A 111 -2.18 -5.01 11.07
CA GLN A 111 -1.11 -4.26 11.72
C GLN A 111 -1.61 -3.64 13.03
N SER A 112 -0.93 -3.92 14.13
CA SER A 112 -1.22 -3.31 15.43
C SER A 112 -0.89 -1.82 15.43
N THR A 113 -1.81 -1.00 15.94
CA THR A 113 -1.56 0.43 16.18
C THR A 113 -0.98 0.70 17.57
N GLY A 114 -1.01 -0.30 18.47
CA GLY A 114 -0.69 -0.14 19.89
C GLY A 114 -1.79 0.56 20.71
N LEU A 115 -2.88 0.99 20.10
CA LEU A 115 -3.96 1.71 20.77
C LEU A 115 -5.00 0.75 21.31
N PHE A 116 -5.15 0.72 22.64
CA PHE A 116 -6.19 -0.05 23.29
C PHE A 116 -7.50 0.76 23.34
N VAL A 117 -8.55 0.20 22.74
CA VAL A 117 -9.89 0.77 22.66
C VAL A 117 -10.82 -0.03 23.56
N LYS A 118 -11.65 0.65 24.34
CA LYS A 118 -12.73 0.02 25.10
C LYS A 118 -14.04 0.04 24.30
N LYS A 119 -14.88 -0.96 24.53
CA LYS A 119 -16.25 -1.01 24.04
C LYS A 119 -16.99 0.28 24.41
N GLY A 120 -17.65 0.87 23.43
CA GLY A 120 -18.37 2.13 23.55
C GLY A 120 -17.53 3.39 23.37
N GLU A 121 -16.19 3.32 23.30
CA GLU A 121 -15.37 4.48 22.94
C GLU A 121 -15.56 4.82 21.46
N ASN A 122 -15.58 6.11 21.14
CA ASN A 122 -15.63 6.60 19.77
C ASN A 122 -14.23 6.59 19.16
N VAL A 123 -14.08 5.91 18.03
CA VAL A 123 -12.84 5.83 17.26
C VAL A 123 -13.03 6.59 15.97
N VAL A 124 -12.14 7.54 15.69
CA VAL A 124 -12.10 8.28 14.43
C VAL A 124 -10.81 7.95 13.69
N ILE A 125 -10.95 7.52 12.45
CA ILE A 125 -9.84 7.11 11.58
C ILE A 125 -9.93 7.90 10.28
N ARG A 126 -8.82 8.48 9.84
CA ARG A 126 -8.74 9.28 8.60
C ARG A 126 -7.45 8.97 7.87
N VAL A 127 -7.54 8.66 6.58
CA VAL A 127 -6.37 8.65 5.71
C VAL A 127 -5.98 10.10 5.43
N VAL A 128 -4.73 10.46 5.73
CA VAL A 128 -4.19 11.81 5.56
C VAL A 128 -3.09 11.90 4.51
N GLY A 129 -2.67 10.76 3.96
CA GLY A 129 -1.72 10.72 2.87
C GLY A 129 -1.30 9.30 2.50
N GLY A 130 -0.30 9.22 1.62
CA GLY A 130 0.13 7.96 1.05
C GLY A 130 -0.78 7.48 -0.09
N LYS A 131 -0.30 6.48 -0.81
CA LYS A 131 -1.02 5.80 -1.88
C LYS A 131 -0.54 4.37 -1.94
N TRP A 132 -1.41 3.48 -2.39
CA TRP A 132 -1.08 2.07 -2.57
C TRP A 132 -1.82 1.46 -3.77
N THR A 133 -1.51 0.22 -4.16
CA THR A 133 -2.18 -0.50 -5.26
C THR A 133 -2.35 -1.99 -4.94
N SER A 134 -3.51 -2.57 -5.32
CA SER A 134 -3.94 -3.96 -5.02
C SER A 134 -3.40 -5.05 -5.93
N TRP A 135 -2.72 -4.66 -7.00
CA TRP A 135 -2.24 -5.65 -7.94
C TRP A 135 -1.06 -5.12 -8.74
N ARG A 136 0.12 -5.62 -8.38
CA ARG A 136 1.30 -5.55 -9.23
C ARG A 136 1.59 -6.91 -9.83
N GLN A 137 1.91 -6.88 -11.12
CA GLN A 137 2.43 -8.04 -11.82
C GLN A 137 3.90 -7.83 -12.13
N GLN A 138 4.76 -8.76 -11.72
CA GLN A 138 6.15 -8.71 -12.14
C GLN A 138 6.21 -8.85 -13.66
N LEU A 139 7.03 -8.03 -14.31
CA LEU A 139 7.17 -8.08 -15.75
C LEU A 139 7.69 -9.47 -16.18
N PRO A 140 7.08 -10.11 -17.19
CA PRO A 140 7.54 -11.41 -17.71
C PRO A 140 9.04 -11.39 -18.02
N VAL A 141 9.71 -12.53 -17.78
CA VAL A 141 11.17 -12.68 -17.94
C VAL A 141 11.60 -12.31 -19.36
N GLU A 142 10.79 -12.66 -20.35
CA GLU A 142 11.05 -12.44 -21.78
C GLU A 142 11.10 -10.94 -22.10
N LEU A 143 10.20 -10.15 -21.50
CA LEU A 143 10.21 -8.69 -21.64
C LEU A 143 11.37 -8.09 -20.85
N ARG A 144 11.68 -8.62 -19.66
CA ARG A 144 12.84 -8.16 -18.86
C ARG A 144 14.18 -8.37 -19.58
N ALA A 145 14.31 -9.43 -20.37
CA ALA A 145 15.50 -9.71 -21.17
C ALA A 145 15.79 -8.65 -22.25
N SER A 146 14.82 -7.81 -22.58
CA SER A 146 14.98 -6.72 -23.56
C SER A 146 15.52 -5.42 -22.96
N PHE A 147 15.60 -5.31 -21.63
CA PHE A 147 16.10 -4.11 -20.96
C PHE A 147 17.64 -4.02 -21.03
N PRO A 148 18.22 -2.82 -20.95
CA PRO A 148 19.66 -2.63 -20.87
C PRO A 148 20.28 -3.46 -19.73
N LYS A 149 21.41 -4.12 -19.99
CA LYS A 149 22.08 -5.02 -19.01
C LYS A 149 22.63 -4.29 -17.78
N ASP A 150 22.78 -2.98 -17.87
CA ASP A 150 23.21 -2.08 -16.79
C ASP A 150 22.03 -1.58 -15.95
N MET A 151 20.79 -1.88 -16.33
CA MET A 151 19.61 -1.61 -15.52
C MET A 151 19.35 -2.77 -14.55
N ASP A 152 19.15 -2.46 -13.27
CA ASP A 152 18.60 -3.42 -12.31
C ASP A 152 17.14 -3.70 -12.68
N ASN A 153 16.91 -4.81 -13.36
CA ASN A 153 15.59 -5.24 -13.83
C ASN A 153 15.00 -6.38 -12.97
N THR A 154 15.58 -6.64 -11.80
CA THR A 154 15.14 -7.73 -10.93
C THR A 154 13.71 -7.52 -10.43
N GLU A 155 13.29 -6.27 -10.24
CA GLU A 155 11.97 -5.88 -9.73
C GLU A 155 11.24 -4.86 -10.63
N ILE A 156 11.12 -5.13 -11.93
CA ILE A 156 10.21 -4.35 -12.78
C ILE A 156 8.78 -4.86 -12.60
N TRP A 157 7.91 -4.00 -12.06
CA TRP A 157 6.50 -4.29 -11.83
C TRP A 157 5.62 -3.45 -12.75
N ILE A 158 4.53 -4.05 -13.25
CA ILE A 158 3.43 -3.34 -13.89
C ILE A 158 2.31 -3.20 -12.86
N ASN A 159 1.93 -1.96 -12.57
CA ASN A 159 0.71 -1.68 -11.80
C ASN A 159 -0.50 -1.99 -12.70
N ARG A 160 -1.25 -3.03 -12.34
CA ARG A 160 -2.48 -3.41 -13.05
C ARG A 160 -3.69 -2.68 -12.48
N ALA A 161 -3.64 -2.34 -11.20
CA ALA A 161 -4.65 -1.55 -10.52
C ALA A 161 -4.26 -0.05 -10.45
N ARG A 162 -5.28 0.80 -10.31
CA ARG A 162 -5.08 2.23 -10.03
C ARG A 162 -4.54 2.39 -8.60
N GLU A 163 -3.85 3.51 -8.36
CA GLU A 163 -3.51 3.91 -6.99
C GLU A 163 -4.79 4.20 -6.20
N ASN A 164 -4.81 3.79 -4.93
CA ASN A 164 -5.92 3.95 -4.01
C ASN A 164 -5.46 4.71 -2.75
N ASP A 165 -6.32 5.57 -2.22
CA ASP A 165 -6.12 6.40 -1.03
C ASP A 165 -6.78 5.80 0.23
N GLY A 166 -7.14 4.52 0.19
CA GLY A 166 -7.87 3.82 1.23
C GLY A 166 -9.39 3.89 1.10
N SER A 167 -9.95 4.67 0.16
CA SER A 167 -11.41 4.73 -0.07
C SER A 167 -12.02 3.42 -0.62
N GLY A 168 -11.20 2.56 -1.21
CA GLY A 168 -11.63 1.31 -1.84
C GLY A 168 -12.15 1.47 -3.26
N GLY A 169 -12.34 0.34 -3.94
CA GLY A 169 -12.92 0.26 -5.28
C GLY A 169 -14.45 0.33 -5.28
N ASP A 170 -15.02 0.14 -6.47
CA ASP A 170 -16.48 0.11 -6.67
C ASP A 170 -17.09 -1.26 -6.34
N LEU A 171 -16.26 -2.32 -6.30
CA LEU A 171 -16.70 -3.68 -6.02
C LEU A 171 -16.66 -3.96 -4.52
N LEU A 172 -17.67 -4.69 -4.03
CA LEU A 172 -17.56 -5.36 -2.74
C LEU A 172 -16.62 -6.54 -2.86
N CYS A 173 -15.92 -6.85 -1.78
CA CYS A 173 -15.00 -7.98 -1.78
C CYS A 173 -15.66 -9.31 -2.21
N GLU A 174 -16.89 -9.58 -1.76
CA GLU A 174 -17.61 -10.81 -2.13
C GLU A 174 -17.95 -10.92 -3.61
N GLN A 175 -17.90 -9.80 -4.36
CA GLN A 175 -18.14 -9.75 -5.79
C GLN A 175 -16.87 -10.01 -6.61
N VAL A 176 -15.69 -10.01 -5.97
CA VAL A 176 -14.42 -10.32 -6.62
C VAL A 176 -14.30 -11.84 -6.79
N THR A 177 -14.49 -12.31 -8.02
CA THR A 177 -14.46 -13.74 -8.36
C THR A 177 -13.03 -14.27 -8.44
N GLY A 178 -12.77 -15.48 -7.94
CA GLY A 178 -11.56 -16.25 -8.29
C GLY A 178 -10.59 -16.62 -7.16
N ALA A 179 -10.88 -16.31 -5.89
CA ALA A 179 -10.05 -16.69 -4.75
C ALA A 179 -10.84 -17.49 -3.69
N PRO A 180 -10.30 -18.60 -3.15
CA PRO A 180 -10.92 -19.31 -2.03
C PRO A 180 -10.83 -18.54 -0.71
N GLU A 181 -9.90 -17.58 -0.60
CA GLU A 181 -9.76 -16.68 0.54
C GLU A 181 -10.52 -15.38 0.24
N LYS A 182 -11.48 -15.04 1.11
CA LYS A 182 -12.24 -13.79 1.01
C LYS A 182 -11.47 -12.69 1.75
N CYS A 183 -11.58 -11.44 1.31
CA CYS A 183 -11.00 -10.29 2.02
C CYS A 183 -11.52 -10.25 3.46
N PRO A 184 -10.84 -9.52 4.36
CA PRO A 184 -11.18 -9.45 5.78
C PRO A 184 -12.66 -9.14 6.07
N ILE A 185 -13.28 -8.29 5.24
CA ILE A 185 -14.71 -7.93 5.31
C ILE A 185 -15.34 -8.14 3.92
N SER A 186 -16.07 -9.25 3.76
CA SER A 186 -16.66 -9.67 2.48
C SER A 186 -17.67 -8.68 1.92
N LYS A 187 -18.52 -8.11 2.76
CA LYS A 187 -19.60 -7.17 2.39
C LYS A 187 -19.15 -5.70 2.36
N TYR A 188 -17.84 -5.45 2.34
CA TYR A 188 -17.30 -4.10 2.23
C TYR A 188 -16.45 -3.96 0.98
N LYS A 189 -16.20 -2.71 0.57
CA LYS A 189 -15.44 -2.40 -0.65
C LYS A 189 -14.06 -3.08 -0.62
N GLU A 190 -13.71 -3.72 -1.72
CA GLU A 190 -12.34 -4.16 -1.98
C GLU A 190 -11.40 -2.94 -1.99
N SER A 191 -10.12 -3.16 -1.68
CA SER A 191 -9.11 -2.09 -1.63
C SER A 191 -9.34 -1.00 -0.56
N ALA A 192 -10.38 -1.09 0.25
CA ALA A 192 -10.64 -0.08 1.28
C ALA A 192 -9.74 -0.30 2.51
N LEU A 193 -9.40 0.76 3.22
CA LEU A 193 -8.89 0.63 4.58
C LEU A 193 -9.98 0.02 5.47
N VAL A 194 -9.59 -0.94 6.31
CA VAL A 194 -10.45 -1.57 7.32
C VAL A 194 -9.77 -1.60 8.67
N ALA A 195 -10.58 -1.68 9.72
CA ALA A 195 -10.14 -1.77 11.10
C ALA A 195 -10.70 -3.04 11.75
N ARG A 196 -10.00 -3.54 12.77
CA ARG A 196 -10.55 -4.51 13.72
C ARG A 196 -10.17 -4.15 15.16
N ILE A 197 -11.04 -4.49 16.09
CA ILE A 197 -10.84 -4.40 17.54
C ILE A 197 -11.43 -5.67 18.13
N GLY A 198 -10.59 -6.54 18.70
CA GLY A 198 -11.02 -7.89 19.04
C GLY A 198 -11.53 -8.63 17.79
N ASP A 199 -12.73 -9.20 17.88
CA ASP A 199 -13.38 -9.89 16.76
C ASP A 199 -14.19 -8.95 15.85
N ALA A 200 -14.52 -7.74 16.32
CA ALA A 200 -15.32 -6.78 15.57
C ALA A 200 -14.50 -6.11 14.47
N LYS A 201 -15.04 -6.06 13.25
CA LYS A 201 -14.42 -5.45 12.07
C LYS A 201 -15.24 -4.28 11.55
N TYR A 202 -14.57 -3.27 11.02
CA TYR A 202 -15.18 -2.01 10.56
C TYR A 202 -14.66 -1.63 9.17
N GLY A 203 -15.58 -1.27 8.29
CA GLY A 203 -15.27 -0.64 7.03
C GLY A 203 -14.91 0.83 7.23
N VAL A 204 -13.64 1.20 7.00
CA VAL A 204 -13.14 2.56 7.29
C VAL A 204 -13.17 3.44 6.05
N GLY A 205 -12.66 2.95 4.91
CA GLY A 205 -12.51 3.79 3.72
C GLY A 205 -11.48 4.92 3.95
N ALA A 206 -11.66 6.05 3.26
CA ALA A 206 -10.80 7.22 3.44
C ALA A 206 -10.96 7.89 4.82
N SER A 207 -12.14 7.79 5.44
CA SER A 207 -12.43 8.38 6.74
C SER A 207 -13.69 7.77 7.34
N CYS A 208 -13.67 7.50 8.64
CA CYS A 208 -14.80 6.90 9.34
C CYS A 208 -14.74 7.18 10.86
N ALA A 209 -15.92 7.28 11.50
CA ALA A 209 -16.08 7.39 12.95
C ALA A 209 -17.11 6.35 13.45
N PHE A 210 -16.74 5.54 14.44
CA PHE A 210 -17.57 4.46 14.97
C PHE A 210 -17.40 4.26 16.47
N LEU A 211 -18.42 3.72 17.12
CA LEU A 211 -18.31 3.23 18.50
C LEU A 211 -17.75 1.81 18.47
N SER A 212 -16.75 1.53 19.30
CA SER A 212 -16.21 0.17 19.37
C SER A 212 -17.23 -0.80 19.97
N ALA A 213 -17.51 -1.90 19.28
CA ALA A 213 -18.34 -3.00 19.78
C ALA A 213 -17.58 -3.92 20.75
N SER A 214 -16.25 -3.85 20.78
CA SER A 214 -15.37 -4.76 21.54
C SER A 214 -14.25 -4.00 22.27
N ASP A 215 -13.71 -4.63 23.31
CA ASP A 215 -12.44 -4.23 23.90
C ASP A 215 -11.28 -4.82 23.09
N GLY A 216 -10.20 -4.08 22.89
CA GLY A 216 -9.00 -4.64 22.28
C GLY A 216 -8.04 -3.62 21.69
N VAL A 217 -6.94 -4.12 21.16
CA VAL A 217 -5.99 -3.31 20.39
C VAL A 217 -6.56 -3.06 19.00
N LEU A 218 -6.62 -1.79 18.59
CA LEU A 218 -6.99 -1.41 17.23
C LEU A 218 -5.92 -1.91 16.25
N GLN A 219 -6.36 -2.61 15.21
CA GLN A 219 -5.53 -3.05 14.11
C GLN A 219 -6.10 -2.58 12.78
N LEU A 220 -5.21 -2.29 11.83
CA LEU A 220 -5.55 -1.79 10.50
C LEU A 220 -5.04 -2.74 9.43
N ARG A 221 -5.77 -2.83 8.32
CA ARG A 221 -5.38 -3.60 7.12
C ARG A 221 -6.09 -3.00 5.89
N ILE A 222 -5.57 -3.29 4.71
CA ILE A 222 -6.32 -3.12 3.46
C ILE A 222 -7.27 -4.31 3.26
N ASN A 223 -8.50 -4.03 2.82
CA ASN A 223 -9.51 -5.04 2.49
C ASN A 223 -9.23 -5.68 1.13
N ASP A 224 -8.19 -6.50 1.09
CA ASP A 224 -7.71 -7.17 -0.11
C ASP A 224 -7.60 -8.68 0.10
N LEU A 225 -7.72 -9.44 -0.99
CA LEU A 225 -7.62 -10.90 -1.03
C LEU A 225 -6.18 -11.36 -0.83
N LEU A 226 -5.26 -10.79 -1.61
CA LEU A 226 -3.85 -11.13 -1.60
C LEU A 226 -3.07 -9.88 -1.27
N VAL A 227 -2.43 -9.83 -0.10
CA VAL A 227 -1.61 -8.66 0.25
C VAL A 227 -0.21 -8.72 -0.37
N GLY A 228 0.21 -9.90 -0.85
CA GLY A 228 1.58 -10.13 -1.33
C GLY A 228 1.93 -9.41 -2.64
N ASP A 229 0.93 -9.09 -3.47
CA ASP A 229 1.09 -8.35 -4.74
C ASP A 229 0.79 -6.86 -4.61
N ASN A 230 0.55 -6.39 -3.38
CA ASN A 230 0.31 -4.98 -3.09
C ASN A 230 1.60 -4.15 -3.14
N PHE A 231 1.42 -2.83 -3.14
CA PHE A 231 2.53 -1.88 -3.00
C PHE A 231 2.09 -0.55 -2.44
N GLY A 232 2.99 0.06 -1.68
CA GLY A 232 2.79 1.39 -1.12
C GLY A 232 2.16 1.32 0.27
N ASN A 233 1.86 2.50 0.79
CA ASN A 233 1.52 2.69 2.19
C ASN A 233 0.48 3.81 2.29
N LEU A 234 -0.37 3.72 3.30
CA LEU A 234 -1.22 4.82 3.74
C LEU A 234 -0.64 5.46 4.99
N SER A 235 -0.79 6.78 5.11
CA SER A 235 -0.60 7.52 6.35
C SER A 235 -1.96 7.83 6.95
N VAL A 236 -2.23 7.32 8.15
CA VAL A 236 -3.54 7.32 8.78
C VAL A 236 -3.47 8.07 10.11
N GLU A 237 -4.37 9.01 10.34
CA GLU A 237 -4.60 9.59 11.67
C GLU A 237 -5.68 8.79 12.41
N VAL A 238 -5.38 8.42 13.65
CA VAL A 238 -6.35 7.82 14.57
C VAL A 238 -6.49 8.69 15.81
N SER A 239 -7.72 8.87 16.28
CA SER A 239 -8.04 9.45 17.59
C SER A 239 -9.16 8.68 18.28
N ILE A 240 -9.08 8.55 19.60
CA ILE A 240 -10.08 7.85 20.43
C ILE A 240 -10.66 8.87 21.39
N ASP A 241 -11.96 9.14 21.27
CA ASP A 241 -12.67 10.06 22.17
C ASP A 241 -13.56 9.26 23.13
N PRO A 242 -13.17 9.12 24.41
CA PRO A 242 -13.98 8.40 25.39
C PRO A 242 -15.22 9.19 25.85
N SER A 243 -15.32 10.49 25.53
CA SER A 243 -16.43 11.35 25.95
C SER A 243 -17.62 11.33 25.00
N VAL A 244 -17.43 10.84 23.78
CA VAL A 244 -18.49 10.79 22.76
C VAL A 244 -19.11 9.39 22.75
N THR A 245 -20.30 9.27 23.33
CA THR A 245 -21.07 8.00 23.34
C THR A 245 -22.22 7.97 22.34
N ASN A 246 -22.48 9.09 21.65
CA ASN A 246 -23.48 9.21 20.60
C ASN A 246 -22.85 9.93 19.41
N ILE A 247 -22.65 9.20 18.32
CA ILE A 247 -22.19 9.75 17.06
C ILE A 247 -23.35 9.76 16.07
N ASN A 248 -23.73 10.96 15.61
CA ASN A 248 -24.43 11.12 14.34
C ASN A 248 -23.41 10.86 13.22
N SER A 249 -22.90 9.64 13.11
CA SER A 249 -21.80 9.33 12.21
C SER A 249 -22.28 9.23 10.77
N GLN A 250 -21.52 9.88 9.90
CA GLN A 250 -21.43 9.52 8.49
C GLN A 250 -20.97 8.05 8.47
N HIS A 251 -21.92 7.16 8.15
CA HIS A 251 -21.83 5.74 8.47
C HIS A 251 -20.58 5.08 7.88
N CYS A 252 -19.68 4.66 8.77
CA CYS A 252 -18.90 3.46 8.54
C CYS A 252 -19.87 2.31 8.26
N GLY A 253 -19.46 1.29 7.51
CA GLY A 253 -20.26 0.06 7.48
C GLY A 253 -20.49 -0.39 8.92
N GLU A 254 -21.72 -0.83 9.25
CA GLU A 254 -22.00 -1.45 10.55
C GLU A 254 -20.96 -2.55 10.83
N PRO A 255 -20.60 -2.81 12.10
CA PRO A 255 -19.69 -3.89 12.42
C PRO A 255 -20.18 -5.17 11.76
N VAL A 256 -19.33 -5.78 10.93
CA VAL A 256 -19.68 -7.02 10.24
C VAL A 256 -19.11 -8.17 11.07
N GLU A 257 -20.01 -9.05 11.53
CA GLU A 257 -19.65 -10.33 12.15
C GLU A 257 -18.85 -11.24 11.20
#